data_AF-A0A1Y3BW21-F1
#
_entry.id   AF-A0A1Y3BW21-F1
#
_cell.length_a   1.000
_cell.length_b   1.000
_cell.length_c   1.000
_cell.angle_alpha   90.00
_cell.angle_beta   90.00
_cell.angle_gamma   90.00
#
_symmetry.space_group_name_H-M   'P 1'
#
loop_
_entity.id
_entity.type
_entity.pdbx_description
1 polymer ?
#
loop_
_entity_poly.entity_id
_entity_poly.type
_entity_poly.pdbx_seq_one_letter_code
_entity_poly.pdbx_strand_id
1 'polypeptide(L)'
;GDAGIAIIILVGFIFIPTSFVFYIVRERICEEKHLQKTFGVGPLLYWLSSLFWDLTILIIAIGFASAIIGFFRLPIYMSRLNLPAILTLLFFFGWAMINLVYLMEKCFDEPSIAFMGIYCLSLFIGIHTMVMRLMIDVFKLIEITPTIYQWFEKIAIFLPPYLLLSGIVDVHRNQLFADIFSLFDQDTYVNPFSFELLGRHYTIFAIQGLLFFIINLAIECDLICKISAIFKFNHRRSLHSGIGHRSDDKNEDSDVADERRRVHMAFGLPVPVQNSSSNSPDSSRKVSSDCQSTTSSTSSHSITSPSSDILRVFNVTKLFENMFGYRSAVNNITFSVPRGECFGLLGVNGAGKTTLFRIITGQVKATTGETMFNGRNIREALANNYHNESIGYCPQADALDGFLTPIEHLTIYAHLRGIPRRQVSKVILFFNHFHFHYYNLCIFFRHSL
;
A
#
# COMPACT_ATOMS: atom_id res chain seq x y z
N GLY A 1 26.40 -25.15 -26.15
CA GLY A 1 25.59 -24.04 -26.69
C GLY A 1 24.36 -23.78 -25.84
N ASP A 2 23.67 -24.84 -25.44
CA ASP A 2 22.24 -24.77 -25.07
C ASP A 2 21.98 -24.18 -23.67
N ALA A 3 22.86 -24.45 -22.71
CA ALA A 3 22.85 -23.81 -21.40
C ALA A 3 22.97 -22.27 -21.49
N GLY A 4 23.73 -21.76 -22.46
CA GLY A 4 23.91 -20.31 -22.65
C GLY A 4 22.63 -19.63 -23.12
N ILE A 5 21.87 -20.26 -24.02
CA ILE A 5 20.61 -19.71 -24.54
C ILE A 5 19.56 -19.66 -23.42
N ALA A 6 19.50 -20.69 -22.57
CA ALA A 6 18.62 -20.72 -21.41
C ALA A 6 18.91 -19.57 -20.43
N ILE A 7 20.19 -19.26 -20.17
CA ILE A 7 20.59 -18.11 -19.34
C ILE A 7 20.22 -16.78 -20.01
N ILE A 8 20.40 -16.63 -21.33
CA ILE A 8 20.03 -15.41 -22.04
C ILE A 8 18.52 -15.16 -21.96
N ILE A 9 17.70 -16.20 -22.16
CA ILE A 9 16.25 -16.14 -21.99
C ILE A 9 15.90 -15.74 -20.55
N LEU A 10 16.55 -16.34 -19.55
CA LEU A 10 16.37 -16.01 -18.15
C LEU A 10 16.67 -14.53 -17.87
N VAL A 11 17.80 -14.01 -18.36
CA VAL A 11 18.20 -12.60 -18.18
C VAL A 11 17.14 -11.66 -18.75
N GLY A 12 16.70 -11.90 -19.99
CA GLY A 12 15.68 -11.08 -20.63
C GLY A 12 14.32 -11.14 -19.92
N PHE A 13 13.91 -12.32 -19.47
CA PHE A 13 12.61 -12.51 -18.83
C PHE A 13 12.57 -12.11 -17.35
N ILE A 14 13.70 -12.06 -16.64
CA ILE A 14 13.75 -11.44 -15.30
C ILE A 14 13.64 -9.92 -15.40
N PHE A 15 14.22 -9.32 -16.43
CA PHE A 15 14.22 -7.86 -16.64
C PHE A 15 12.80 -7.30 -16.72
N ILE A 16 11.91 -7.95 -17.48
CA ILE A 16 10.56 -7.43 -17.76
C ILE A 16 9.73 -7.28 -16.47
N PRO A 17 9.43 -8.33 -15.67
CA PRO A 17 8.68 -8.18 -14.42
C PRO A 17 9.35 -7.25 -13.42
N THR A 18 10.68 -7.25 -13.38
CA THR A 18 11.41 -6.42 -12.42
C THR A 18 11.30 -4.93 -12.76
N SER A 19 11.20 -4.57 -14.04
CA SER A 19 11.01 -3.17 -14.46
C SER A 19 9.75 -2.52 -13.87
N PHE A 20 8.69 -3.31 -13.62
CA PHE A 20 7.44 -2.82 -13.03
C PHE A 20 7.61 -2.30 -11.60
N VAL A 21 8.62 -2.78 -10.87
CA VAL A 21 8.91 -2.30 -9.50
C VAL A 21 9.19 -0.81 -9.47
N PHE A 22 9.80 -0.27 -10.54
CA PHE A 22 10.16 1.13 -10.62
C PHE A 22 8.92 2.02 -10.49
N TYR A 23 7.86 1.68 -11.23
CA TYR A 23 6.61 2.43 -11.21
C TYR A 23 5.91 2.31 -9.86
N ILE A 24 5.81 1.09 -9.32
CA ILE A 24 5.09 0.82 -8.06
C ILE A 24 5.76 1.52 -6.87
N VAL A 25 7.09 1.46 -6.78
CA VAL A 25 7.83 2.13 -5.70
C VAL A 25 7.71 3.64 -5.82
N ARG A 26 7.80 4.19 -7.05
CA ARG A 26 7.58 5.62 -7.30
C ARG A 26 6.17 6.05 -6.87
N GLU A 27 5.15 5.32 -7.28
CA GLU A 27 3.74 5.60 -6.93
C GLU A 27 3.51 5.58 -5.41
N ARG A 28 4.24 4.73 -4.68
CA ARG A 28 4.20 4.67 -3.22
C ARG A 28 4.89 5.89 -2.58
N ILE A 29 6.07 6.28 -3.07
CA ILE A 29 6.85 7.40 -2.53
C ILE A 29 6.16 8.75 -2.80
N CYS A 30 5.58 8.92 -3.99
CA CYS A 30 4.82 10.12 -4.37
C CYS A 30 3.44 10.20 -3.68
N GLU A 31 3.07 9.22 -2.84
CA GLU A 31 1.75 9.11 -2.21
C GLU A 31 0.57 9.06 -3.21
N GLU A 32 0.81 8.73 -4.49
CA GLU A 32 -0.22 8.63 -5.53
C GLU A 32 -1.19 7.46 -5.24
N LYS A 33 -0.64 6.29 -4.89
CA LYS A 33 -1.41 5.12 -4.45
C LYS A 33 -2.26 5.46 -3.22
N HIS A 34 -1.74 6.31 -2.34
CA HIS A 34 -2.46 6.77 -1.17
C HIS A 34 -3.64 7.67 -1.55
N LEU A 35 -3.43 8.59 -2.48
CA LEU A 35 -4.46 9.48 -2.99
C LEU A 35 -5.60 8.70 -3.67
N GLN A 36 -5.29 7.67 -4.45
CA GLN A 36 -6.29 6.75 -5.03
C GLN A 36 -7.14 6.04 -3.97
N LYS A 37 -6.52 5.59 -2.85
CA LYS A 37 -7.26 5.01 -1.72
C LYS A 37 -8.22 6.02 -1.09
N THR A 38 -7.83 7.28 -0.97
CA THR A 38 -8.70 8.35 -0.45
C THR A 38 -9.92 8.59 -1.36
N PHE A 39 -9.80 8.31 -2.66
CA PHE A 39 -10.92 8.31 -3.60
C PHE A 39 -11.75 7.02 -3.60
N GLY A 40 -11.42 6.06 -2.73
CA GLY A 40 -12.21 4.85 -2.57
C GLY A 40 -11.77 3.68 -3.43
N VAL A 41 -10.62 3.76 -4.10
CA VAL A 41 -10.07 2.61 -4.81
C VAL A 41 -9.68 1.55 -3.77
N GLY A 42 -10.42 0.44 -3.75
CA GLY A 42 -10.13 -0.69 -2.86
C GLY A 42 -8.80 -1.36 -3.19
N PRO A 43 -8.08 -1.94 -2.21
CA PRO A 43 -6.78 -2.60 -2.44
C PRO A 43 -6.83 -3.71 -3.49
N LEU A 44 -7.92 -4.49 -3.51
CA LEU A 44 -8.12 -5.57 -4.48
C LEU A 44 -8.22 -5.02 -5.91
N LEU A 45 -9.02 -3.96 -6.12
CA LEU A 45 -9.23 -3.38 -7.43
C LEU A 45 -7.94 -2.79 -7.99
N TYR A 46 -7.18 -2.09 -7.14
CA TYR A 46 -5.85 -1.57 -7.48
C TYR A 46 -4.93 -2.68 -7.96
N TRP A 47 -4.71 -3.71 -7.14
CA TRP A 47 -3.75 -4.77 -7.45
C TRP A 47 -4.19 -5.65 -8.63
N LEU A 48 -5.50 -5.88 -8.82
CA LEU A 48 -5.99 -6.58 -10.01
C LEU A 48 -5.78 -5.75 -11.28
N SER A 49 -6.01 -4.44 -11.21
CA SER A 49 -5.77 -3.54 -12.35
C SER A 49 -4.29 -3.50 -12.72
N SER A 50 -3.39 -3.38 -11.73
CA SER A 50 -1.94 -3.42 -11.95
C SER A 50 -1.51 -4.76 -12.53
N LEU A 51 -1.98 -5.88 -11.96
CA LEU A 51 -1.64 -7.22 -12.44
C LEU A 51 -2.11 -7.45 -13.87
N PHE A 52 -3.30 -6.98 -14.22
CA PHE A 52 -3.83 -7.08 -15.58
C PHE A 52 -2.95 -6.32 -16.59
N TRP A 53 -2.52 -5.11 -16.23
CA TRP A 53 -1.65 -4.30 -17.08
C TRP A 53 -0.28 -4.95 -17.27
N ASP A 54 0.35 -5.39 -16.17
CA ASP A 54 1.67 -6.02 -16.21
C ASP A 54 1.66 -7.35 -16.97
N LEU A 55 0.58 -8.15 -16.85
CA LEU A 55 0.39 -9.36 -17.65
C LEU A 55 0.21 -9.06 -19.13
N THR A 56 -0.44 -7.95 -19.48
CA THR A 56 -0.58 -7.52 -20.87
C THR A 56 0.78 -7.21 -21.49
N ILE A 57 1.63 -6.46 -20.76
CA ILE A 57 3.01 -6.18 -21.19
C ILE A 57 3.83 -7.47 -21.30
N LEU A 58 3.67 -8.40 -20.35
CA LEU A 58 4.33 -9.71 -20.39
C LEU A 58 3.93 -10.51 -21.64
N ILE A 59 2.64 -10.55 -21.99
CA ILE A 59 2.15 -11.26 -23.19
C ILE A 59 2.76 -10.67 -24.46
N ILE A 60 2.86 -9.35 -24.55
CA ILE A 60 3.53 -8.67 -25.67
C ILE A 60 5.00 -9.10 -25.76
N ALA A 61 5.72 -9.13 -24.64
CA ALA A 61 7.12 -9.57 -24.60
C ALA A 61 7.30 -11.04 -24.99
N ILE A 62 6.38 -11.93 -24.58
CA ILE A 62 6.35 -13.33 -25.02
C ILE A 62 6.10 -13.43 -26.53
N GLY A 63 5.24 -12.56 -27.08
CA GLY A 63 5.03 -12.45 -28.53
C GLY A 63 6.32 -12.10 -29.29
N PHE A 64 7.09 -11.12 -28.78
CA PHE A 64 8.40 -10.79 -29.35
C PHE A 64 9.40 -11.95 -29.21
N ALA A 65 9.44 -12.63 -28.06
CA ALA A 65 10.30 -13.79 -27.88
C ALA A 65 9.95 -14.92 -28.86
N SER A 66 8.66 -15.19 -29.08
CA SER A 66 8.18 -16.15 -30.08
C SER A 66 8.66 -15.79 -31.50
N ALA A 67 8.55 -14.52 -31.88
CA ALA A 67 9.01 -14.04 -33.19
C ALA A 67 10.53 -14.19 -33.37
N ILE A 68 11.31 -13.88 -32.33
CA ILE A 68 12.78 -14.01 -32.34
C ILE A 68 13.18 -15.48 -32.49
N ILE A 69 12.63 -16.37 -31.66
CA ILE A 69 12.96 -17.80 -31.74
C ILE A 69 12.51 -18.34 -33.12
N GLY A 70 11.34 -17.92 -33.61
CA GLY A 70 10.81 -18.25 -34.94
C GLY A 70 11.70 -17.83 -36.09
N PHE A 71 12.34 -16.66 -35.97
CA PHE A 71 13.26 -16.14 -36.97
C PHE A 71 14.55 -16.96 -37.05
N PHE A 72 15.15 -17.31 -35.90
CA PHE A 72 16.40 -18.06 -35.86
C PHE A 72 16.25 -19.57 -36.15
N ARG A 73 15.03 -20.10 -36.11
CA ARG A 73 14.70 -21.50 -36.44
C ARG A 73 15.61 -22.55 -35.78
N LEU A 74 15.96 -22.33 -34.52
CA LEU A 74 16.77 -23.29 -33.77
C LEU A 74 16.00 -24.62 -33.59
N PRO A 75 16.56 -25.77 -34.02
CA PRO A 75 15.83 -27.04 -34.07
C PRO A 75 15.35 -27.49 -32.69
N ILE A 76 16.10 -27.18 -31.63
CA ILE A 76 15.77 -27.54 -30.25
C ILE A 76 14.45 -26.91 -29.79
N TYR A 77 14.16 -25.69 -30.25
CA TYR A 77 12.99 -24.92 -29.87
C TYR A 77 11.82 -25.08 -30.85
N MET A 78 12.10 -25.24 -32.14
CA MET A 78 11.08 -25.35 -33.19
C MET A 78 10.59 -26.77 -33.45
N SER A 79 11.24 -27.78 -32.88
CA SER A 79 10.82 -29.16 -33.03
C SER A 79 9.49 -29.42 -32.32
N ARG A 80 8.56 -30.05 -33.05
CA ARG A 80 7.28 -30.59 -32.53
C ARG A 80 6.50 -29.56 -31.69
N LEU A 81 6.36 -29.80 -30.37
CA LEU A 81 5.57 -28.98 -29.43
C LEU A 81 6.45 -28.15 -28.47
N ASN A 82 7.75 -28.03 -28.72
CA ASN A 82 8.68 -27.43 -27.76
C ASN A 82 8.48 -25.91 -27.64
N LEU A 83 8.24 -25.19 -28.75
CA LEU A 83 7.97 -23.76 -28.74
C LEU A 83 6.75 -23.38 -27.88
N PRO A 84 5.53 -23.90 -28.14
CA PRO A 84 4.38 -23.53 -27.32
C PRO A 84 4.56 -23.92 -25.85
N ALA A 85 5.31 -24.99 -25.54
CA ALA A 85 5.61 -25.36 -24.17
C ALA A 85 6.50 -24.34 -23.47
N ILE A 86 7.58 -23.89 -24.13
CA ILE A 86 8.48 -22.88 -23.56
C ILE A 86 7.78 -21.52 -23.42
N LEU A 87 6.95 -21.11 -24.40
CA LEU A 87 6.17 -19.87 -24.29
C LEU A 87 5.17 -19.93 -23.12
N THR A 88 4.51 -21.07 -22.92
CA THR A 88 3.62 -21.29 -21.77
C THR A 88 4.40 -21.22 -20.45
N LEU A 89 5.61 -21.79 -20.41
CA LEU A 89 6.49 -21.73 -19.24
C LEU A 89 6.89 -20.28 -18.91
N LEU A 90 7.21 -19.47 -19.92
CA LEU A 90 7.56 -18.06 -19.77
C LEU A 90 6.38 -17.22 -19.25
N PHE A 91 5.16 -17.53 -19.67
CA PHE A 91 3.95 -16.89 -19.14
C PHE A 91 3.77 -17.16 -17.65
N PHE A 92 3.82 -18.44 -17.24
CA PHE A 92 3.67 -18.82 -15.83
C PHE A 92 4.81 -18.31 -14.96
N PHE A 93 6.03 -18.26 -15.49
CA PHE A 93 7.16 -17.61 -14.82
C PHE A 93 6.89 -16.12 -14.59
N GLY A 94 6.43 -15.39 -15.60
CA GLY A 94 6.11 -13.97 -15.46
C GLY A 94 4.96 -13.74 -14.47
N TRP A 95 3.91 -14.57 -14.50
CA TRP A 95 2.85 -14.57 -13.48
C TRP A 95 3.41 -14.68 -12.05
N ALA A 96 4.31 -15.63 -11.79
CA ALA A 96 4.92 -15.78 -10.47
C ALA A 96 5.86 -14.62 -10.11
N MET A 97 6.69 -14.17 -11.07
CA MET A 97 7.66 -13.09 -10.84
C MET A 97 7.01 -11.73 -10.61
N ILE A 98 5.97 -11.36 -11.35
CA ILE A 98 5.25 -10.08 -11.13
C ILE A 98 4.73 -10.02 -9.69
N ASN A 99 4.10 -11.10 -9.23
CA ASN A 99 3.58 -11.16 -7.87
C ASN A 99 4.68 -11.19 -6.80
N LEU A 100 5.85 -11.79 -7.09
CA LEU A 100 7.02 -11.72 -6.22
C LEU A 100 7.55 -10.28 -6.12
N VAL A 101 7.62 -9.55 -7.24
CA VAL A 101 8.04 -8.15 -7.29
C VAL A 101 7.11 -7.27 -6.44
N TYR A 102 5.78 -7.51 -6.50
CA TYR A 102 4.81 -6.80 -5.66
C TYR A 102 5.02 -7.03 -4.16
N LEU A 103 5.54 -8.20 -3.77
CA LEU A 103 5.90 -8.47 -2.39
C LEU A 103 7.19 -7.75 -1.98
N MET A 104 8.20 -7.78 -2.86
CA MET A 104 9.53 -7.24 -2.60
C MET A 104 9.60 -5.71 -2.65
N GLU A 105 8.71 -5.03 -3.39
CA GLU A 105 8.71 -3.56 -3.52
C GLU A 105 8.72 -2.83 -2.16
N LYS A 106 8.08 -3.42 -1.14
CA LYS A 106 7.94 -2.86 0.22
C LYS A 106 9.26 -2.75 0.98
N CYS A 107 10.31 -3.43 0.54
CA CYS A 107 11.62 -3.41 1.19
C CYS A 107 12.51 -2.24 0.74
N PHE A 108 12.08 -1.43 -0.24
CA PHE A 108 12.92 -0.44 -0.89
C PHE A 108 12.29 0.95 -0.89
N ASP A 109 12.98 1.95 -0.37
CA ASP A 109 12.50 3.34 -0.35
C ASP A 109 12.91 4.17 -1.57
N GLU A 110 13.61 3.56 -2.54
CA GLU A 110 14.06 4.21 -3.76
C GLU A 110 13.83 3.30 -4.99
N PRO A 111 13.24 3.80 -6.10
CA PRO A 111 12.81 2.96 -7.22
C PRO A 111 13.98 2.37 -8.01
N SER A 112 15.07 3.11 -8.18
CA SER A 112 16.28 2.65 -8.88
C SER A 112 16.97 1.50 -8.13
N ILE A 113 17.07 1.62 -6.79
CA ILE A 113 17.64 0.59 -5.92
C ILE A 113 16.74 -0.65 -5.90
N ALA A 114 15.42 -0.47 -5.87
CA ALA A 114 14.47 -1.58 -5.94
C ALA A 114 14.64 -2.40 -7.24
N PHE A 115 14.69 -1.71 -8.38
CA PHE A 115 14.88 -2.34 -9.69
C PHE A 115 16.20 -3.11 -9.75
N MET A 116 17.32 -2.44 -9.48
CA MET A 116 18.64 -3.06 -9.57
C MET A 116 18.81 -4.18 -8.54
N GLY A 117 18.32 -3.98 -7.31
CA GLY A 117 18.42 -4.95 -6.22
C GLY A 117 17.66 -6.25 -6.53
N ILE A 118 16.39 -6.15 -6.92
CA ILE A 118 15.57 -7.34 -7.24
C ILE A 118 16.10 -8.04 -8.51
N TYR A 119 16.51 -7.27 -9.52
CA TYR A 119 17.02 -7.80 -10.78
C TYR A 119 18.30 -8.59 -10.54
N CYS A 120 19.30 -7.98 -9.90
CA CYS A 120 20.58 -8.62 -9.59
C CYS A 120 20.40 -9.83 -8.68
N LEU A 121 19.57 -9.73 -7.64
CA LEU A 121 19.30 -10.85 -6.74
C LEU A 121 18.68 -12.03 -7.49
N SER A 122 17.69 -11.77 -8.34
CA SER A 122 17.02 -12.81 -9.13
C SER A 122 17.95 -13.45 -10.16
N LEU A 123 18.84 -12.66 -10.78
CA LEU A 123 19.88 -13.15 -11.67
C LEU A 123 20.89 -14.04 -10.95
N PHE A 124 21.42 -13.59 -9.82
CA PHE A 124 22.38 -14.38 -9.05
C PHE A 124 21.75 -15.68 -8.56
N ILE A 125 20.51 -15.63 -8.06
CA ILE A 125 19.76 -16.83 -7.67
C ILE A 125 19.61 -17.77 -8.87
N GLY A 126 19.18 -17.27 -10.02
CA GLY A 126 18.98 -18.10 -11.22
C GLY A 126 20.27 -18.75 -11.73
N ILE A 127 21.35 -17.98 -11.88
CA ILE A 127 22.65 -18.49 -12.34
C ILE A 127 23.25 -19.45 -11.33
N HIS A 128 23.25 -19.11 -10.04
CA HIS A 128 23.84 -19.94 -9.01
C HIS A 128 23.08 -21.26 -8.85
N THR A 129 21.75 -21.22 -8.87
CA THR A 129 20.93 -22.44 -8.80
C THR A 129 21.07 -23.30 -10.07
N MET A 130 21.31 -22.69 -11.24
CA MET A 130 21.68 -23.43 -12.45
C MET A 130 22.97 -24.21 -12.28
N VAL A 131 24.03 -23.52 -11.86
CA VAL A 131 25.36 -24.11 -11.72
C VAL A 131 25.29 -25.24 -10.70
N MET A 132 24.60 -25.02 -9.58
CA MET A 132 24.36 -26.06 -8.59
C MET A 132 23.61 -27.25 -9.16
N ARG A 133 22.57 -27.03 -9.98
CA ARG A 133 21.86 -28.13 -10.66
C ARG A 133 22.79 -28.91 -11.59
N LEU A 134 23.56 -28.23 -12.44
CA LEU A 134 24.53 -28.87 -13.35
C LEU A 134 25.57 -29.67 -12.58
N MET A 135 26.13 -29.11 -11.51
CA MET A 135 27.08 -29.81 -10.66
C MET A 135 26.46 -31.08 -10.06
N ILE A 136 25.22 -31.00 -9.56
CA ILE A 136 24.56 -32.17 -9.00
C ILE A 136 24.28 -33.24 -10.06
N ASP A 137 23.89 -32.87 -11.27
CA ASP A 137 23.69 -33.83 -12.35
C ASP A 137 25.02 -34.52 -12.73
N VAL A 138 26.16 -33.84 -12.64
CA VAL A 138 27.50 -34.45 -12.75
C VAL A 138 27.79 -35.40 -11.58
N PHE A 139 27.51 -35.01 -10.33
CA PHE A 139 27.76 -35.86 -9.16
C PHE A 139 26.84 -37.08 -9.05
N LYS A 140 25.63 -37.03 -9.61
CA LYS A 140 24.76 -38.21 -9.73
C LYS A 140 25.43 -39.33 -10.53
N LEU A 141 26.33 -39.01 -11.46
CA LEU A 141 27.14 -40.02 -12.16
C LEU A 141 28.17 -40.71 -11.25
N ILE A 142 28.46 -40.16 -10.06
CA ILE A 142 29.49 -40.62 -9.11
C ILE A 142 28.85 -41.27 -7.85
N GLU A 143 27.52 -41.42 -7.80
CA GLU A 143 26.74 -42.02 -6.69
C GLU A 143 26.83 -41.33 -5.31
N ILE A 144 27.42 -40.13 -5.22
CA ILE A 144 27.61 -39.45 -3.93
C ILE A 144 26.35 -38.61 -3.55
N THR A 145 25.63 -39.12 -2.53
CA THR A 145 24.62 -38.46 -1.66
C THR A 145 23.31 -37.94 -2.29
N PRO A 146 22.28 -38.79 -2.46
CA PRO A 146 20.94 -38.39 -2.95
C PRO A 146 20.17 -37.47 -1.98
N THR A 147 20.49 -37.49 -0.69
CA THR A 147 19.74 -36.75 0.34
C THR A 147 19.90 -35.23 0.22
N ILE A 148 21.14 -34.74 -0.01
CA ILE A 148 21.42 -33.30 -0.13
C ILE A 148 20.71 -32.72 -1.36
N TYR A 149 20.70 -33.48 -2.45
CA TYR A 149 19.99 -33.12 -3.69
C TYR A 149 18.49 -32.92 -3.48
N GLN A 150 17.82 -33.84 -2.78
CA GLN A 150 16.39 -33.74 -2.54
C GLN A 150 16.01 -32.50 -1.73
N TRP A 151 16.85 -32.11 -0.77
CA TRP A 151 16.66 -30.87 -0.01
C TRP A 151 16.86 -29.63 -0.87
N PHE A 152 17.93 -29.61 -1.68
CA PHE A 152 18.18 -28.51 -2.60
C PHE A 152 17.03 -28.31 -3.57
N GLU A 153 16.54 -29.38 -4.22
CA GLU A 153 15.42 -29.30 -5.19
C GLU A 153 14.15 -28.75 -4.52
N LYS A 154 13.83 -29.22 -3.30
CA LYS A 154 12.65 -28.74 -2.55
C LYS A 154 12.74 -27.27 -2.17
N ILE A 155 13.93 -26.76 -1.83
CA ILE A 155 14.11 -25.35 -1.46
C ILE A 155 14.12 -24.48 -2.71
N ALA A 156 14.86 -24.90 -3.74
CA ALA A 156 15.00 -24.14 -4.98
C ALA A 156 13.67 -24.00 -5.73
N ILE A 157 12.71 -24.91 -5.52
CA ILE A 157 11.36 -24.84 -6.10
C ILE A 157 10.58 -23.56 -5.75
N PHE A 158 10.89 -22.93 -4.61
CA PHE A 158 10.28 -21.67 -4.18
C PHE A 158 10.88 -20.45 -4.88
N LEU A 159 11.92 -20.63 -5.69
CA LEU A 159 12.62 -19.55 -6.39
C LEU A 159 12.20 -19.59 -7.87
N PRO A 160 11.37 -18.63 -8.35
CA PRO A 160 10.90 -18.66 -9.74
C PRO A 160 12.02 -18.71 -10.79
N PRO A 161 13.18 -18.02 -10.63
CA PRO A 161 14.30 -18.10 -11.58
C PRO A 161 14.85 -19.52 -11.76
N TYR A 162 14.95 -20.29 -10.67
CA TYR A 162 15.38 -21.68 -10.72
C TYR A 162 14.38 -22.53 -11.50
N LEU A 163 13.09 -22.40 -11.17
CA LEU A 163 12.05 -23.23 -11.75
C LEU A 163 11.91 -23.02 -13.26
N LEU A 164 12.09 -21.79 -13.74
CA LEU A 164 12.09 -21.49 -15.18
C LEU A 164 13.25 -22.22 -15.88
N LEU A 165 14.45 -22.03 -15.34
CA LEU A 165 15.65 -22.58 -15.93
C LEU A 165 15.65 -24.11 -15.89
N SER A 166 15.08 -24.66 -14.82
CA SER A 166 14.83 -26.08 -14.65
C SER A 166 13.97 -26.64 -15.78
N GLY A 167 12.81 -26.04 -16.02
CA GLY A 167 11.90 -26.46 -17.09
C GLY A 167 12.51 -26.32 -18.49
N ILE A 168 13.26 -25.24 -18.76
CA ILE A 168 13.96 -25.07 -20.04
C ILE A 168 14.96 -26.21 -20.24
N VAL A 169 15.79 -26.51 -19.25
CA VAL A 169 16.78 -27.61 -19.33
C VAL A 169 16.11 -28.96 -19.55
N ASP A 170 14.97 -29.22 -18.92
CA ASP A 170 14.23 -30.47 -19.09
C ASP A 170 13.69 -30.65 -20.52
N VAL A 171 13.17 -29.59 -21.13
CA VAL A 171 12.74 -29.61 -22.55
C VAL A 171 13.93 -29.85 -23.48
N HIS A 172 15.07 -29.18 -23.23
CA HIS A 172 16.28 -29.37 -24.02
C HIS A 172 16.77 -30.81 -23.94
N ARG A 173 16.81 -31.36 -22.73
CA ARG A 173 17.25 -32.74 -22.48
C ARG A 173 16.35 -33.75 -23.18
N ASN A 174 15.04 -33.56 -23.12
CA ASN A 174 14.07 -34.41 -23.81
C ASN A 174 14.27 -34.39 -25.33
N GLN A 175 14.47 -33.21 -25.93
CA GLN A 175 14.73 -33.10 -27.37
C GLN A 175 16.06 -33.74 -27.76
N LEU A 176 17.12 -33.48 -26.99
CA LEU A 176 18.45 -34.03 -27.26
C LEU A 176 18.45 -35.56 -27.21
N PHE A 177 17.76 -36.16 -26.25
CA PHE A 177 17.61 -37.62 -26.23
C PHE A 177 16.79 -38.14 -27.41
N ALA A 178 15.66 -37.51 -27.74
CA ALA A 178 14.87 -37.90 -28.89
C ALA A 178 15.70 -37.89 -30.19
N ASP A 179 16.53 -36.86 -30.39
CA ASP A 179 17.41 -36.74 -31.55
C ASP A 179 18.49 -37.84 -31.55
N ILE A 180 19.14 -38.13 -30.41
CA ILE A 180 20.17 -39.19 -30.32
C ILE A 180 19.57 -40.58 -30.56
N PHE A 181 18.43 -40.91 -29.94
CA PHE A 181 17.81 -42.22 -30.07
C PHE A 181 17.16 -42.43 -31.44
N SER A 182 16.74 -41.34 -32.11
CA SER A 182 16.27 -41.42 -33.50
C SER A 182 17.34 -41.93 -34.47
N LEU A 183 18.63 -41.72 -34.17
CA LEU A 183 19.75 -42.30 -34.94
C LEU A 183 19.80 -43.83 -34.85
N PHE A 184 19.22 -44.40 -33.78
CA PHE A 184 19.09 -45.84 -33.56
C PHE A 184 17.68 -46.35 -33.90
N ASP A 185 16.89 -45.57 -34.66
CA ASP A 185 15.50 -45.88 -35.05
C ASP A 185 14.55 -46.08 -33.84
N GLN A 186 14.83 -45.41 -32.72
CA GLN A 186 13.99 -45.40 -31.51
C GLN A 186 13.45 -43.99 -31.23
N ASP A 187 12.14 -43.78 -31.35
CA ASP A 187 11.50 -42.51 -30.95
C ASP A 187 11.19 -42.53 -29.44
N THR A 188 12.02 -41.81 -28.66
CA THR A 188 11.87 -41.65 -27.20
C THR A 188 11.26 -40.30 -26.81
N TYR A 189 10.72 -39.54 -27.77
CA TYR A 189 10.18 -38.21 -27.53
C TYR A 189 8.98 -38.23 -26.57
N VAL A 190 9.11 -37.51 -25.45
CA VAL A 190 8.00 -37.28 -24.51
C VAL A 190 7.33 -35.94 -24.83
N ASN A 191 5.99 -35.90 -24.80
CA ASN A 191 5.25 -34.65 -24.98
C ASN A 191 5.66 -33.63 -23.89
N PRO A 192 6.08 -32.41 -24.25
CA PRO A 192 6.49 -31.40 -23.28
C PRO A 192 5.41 -31.02 -22.28
N PHE A 193 4.13 -31.04 -22.67
CA PHE A 193 3.01 -30.71 -21.78
C PHE A 193 2.65 -31.84 -20.81
N SER A 194 3.33 -32.98 -20.87
CA SER A 194 3.13 -34.07 -19.91
C SER A 194 3.37 -33.58 -18.47
N PHE A 195 2.64 -34.16 -17.53
CA PHE A 195 2.79 -33.82 -16.11
C PHE A 195 4.19 -34.14 -15.58
N GLU A 196 4.82 -35.17 -16.15
CA GLU A 196 6.15 -35.63 -15.81
C GLU A 196 7.26 -34.67 -16.26
N LEU A 197 7.07 -33.94 -17.37
CA LEU A 197 8.05 -32.97 -17.86
C LEU A 197 7.75 -31.53 -17.38
N LEU A 198 6.82 -30.82 -18.03
CA LEU A 198 6.54 -29.40 -17.72
C LEU A 198 5.26 -29.18 -16.91
N GLY A 199 4.34 -30.14 -16.83
CA GLY A 199 3.09 -29.95 -16.08
C GLY A 199 3.32 -29.71 -14.58
N ARG A 200 4.31 -30.36 -13.97
CA ARG A 200 4.75 -30.03 -12.60
C ARG A 200 5.23 -28.58 -12.49
N HIS A 201 6.01 -28.09 -13.45
CA HIS A 201 6.52 -26.71 -13.45
C HIS A 201 5.37 -25.69 -13.54
N TYR A 202 4.40 -25.91 -14.45
CA TYR A 202 3.24 -25.01 -14.59
C TYR A 202 2.39 -24.93 -13.32
N THR A 203 2.10 -26.08 -12.71
CA THR A 203 1.28 -26.13 -11.49
C THR A 203 1.96 -25.42 -10.32
N ILE A 204 3.27 -25.59 -10.15
CA ILE A 204 4.03 -24.89 -9.11
C ILE A 204 4.00 -23.39 -9.35
N PHE A 205 4.27 -22.91 -10.57
CA PHE A 205 4.22 -21.48 -10.87
C PHE A 205 2.84 -20.87 -10.64
N ALA A 206 1.78 -21.57 -11.03
CA ALA A 206 0.40 -21.11 -10.81
C ALA A 206 0.12 -20.92 -9.32
N ILE A 207 0.45 -21.93 -8.50
CA ILE A 207 0.28 -21.89 -7.04
C ILE A 207 1.15 -20.79 -6.42
N GLN A 208 2.40 -20.68 -6.86
CA GLN A 208 3.36 -19.71 -6.33
C GLN A 208 2.91 -18.26 -6.59
N GLY A 209 2.51 -17.93 -7.83
CA GLY A 209 2.04 -16.58 -8.14
C GLY A 209 0.73 -16.24 -7.41
N LEU A 210 -0.18 -17.20 -7.28
CA LEU A 210 -1.40 -17.01 -6.49
C LEU A 210 -1.08 -16.77 -5.01
N LEU A 211 -0.17 -17.56 -4.44
CA LEU A 211 0.27 -17.41 -3.05
C LEU A 211 0.88 -16.03 -2.80
N PHE A 212 1.79 -15.59 -3.67
CA PHE A 212 2.40 -14.25 -3.58
C PHE A 212 1.37 -13.13 -3.71
N PHE A 213 0.39 -13.27 -4.61
CA PHE A 213 -0.70 -12.30 -4.75
C PHE A 213 -1.56 -12.21 -3.49
N ILE A 214 -1.93 -13.36 -2.90
CA ILE A 214 -2.72 -13.41 -1.67
C ILE A 214 -1.94 -12.80 -0.49
N ILE A 215 -0.66 -13.12 -0.36
CA ILE A 215 0.20 -12.52 0.68
C ILE A 215 0.27 -11.01 0.51
N ASN A 216 0.46 -10.52 -0.73
CA ASN A 216 0.49 -9.10 -1.03
C ASN A 216 -0.84 -8.40 -0.63
N LEU A 217 -1.98 -9.00 -0.99
CA LEU A 217 -3.30 -8.48 -0.63
C LEU A 217 -3.53 -8.50 0.89
N ALA A 218 -3.05 -9.55 1.58
CA ALA A 218 -3.16 -9.66 3.04
C ALA A 218 -2.35 -8.59 3.77
N ILE A 219 -1.16 -8.24 3.26
CA ILE A 219 -0.35 -7.13 3.76
C ILE A 219 -1.07 -5.79 3.53
N GLU A 220 -1.63 -5.58 2.33
CA GLU A 220 -2.27 -4.31 1.97
C GLU A 220 -3.62 -4.06 2.69
N CYS A 221 -4.36 -5.13 3.03
CA CYS A 221 -5.65 -5.06 3.72
C CYS A 221 -5.53 -4.92 5.26
N ASP A 222 -4.33 -4.68 5.80
CA ASP A 222 -4.05 -4.71 7.25
C ASP A 222 -4.52 -6.01 7.93
N LEU A 223 -4.63 -7.11 7.17
CA LEU A 223 -5.15 -8.39 7.69
C LEU A 223 -4.20 -8.93 8.77
N ILE A 224 -2.89 -8.69 8.63
CA ILE A 224 -1.87 -9.02 9.62
C ILE A 224 -2.06 -8.20 10.91
N CYS A 225 -2.39 -6.91 10.82
CA CYS A 225 -2.73 -6.09 11.99
C CYS A 225 -4.06 -6.50 12.63
N LYS A 226 -5.07 -6.93 11.84
CA LYS A 226 -6.33 -7.48 12.38
C LYS A 226 -6.11 -8.83 13.06
N ILE A 227 -5.36 -9.75 12.47
CA ILE A 227 -5.04 -11.07 13.04
C ILE A 227 -4.14 -10.93 14.27
N SER A 228 -3.12 -10.07 14.22
CA SER A 228 -2.30 -9.71 15.38
C SER A 228 -3.12 -9.02 16.47
N ALA A 229 -4.10 -8.17 16.12
CA ALA A 229 -5.01 -7.58 17.09
C ALA A 229 -5.97 -8.61 17.71
N ILE A 230 -6.43 -9.61 16.95
CA ILE A 230 -7.25 -10.73 17.46
C ILE A 230 -6.43 -11.61 18.41
N PHE A 231 -5.18 -11.92 18.07
CA PHE A 231 -4.26 -12.66 18.96
C PHE A 231 -3.83 -11.83 20.18
N LYS A 232 -3.58 -10.52 20.02
CA LYS A 232 -3.27 -9.57 21.12
C LYS A 232 -4.50 -9.24 21.97
N PHE A 233 -5.74 -9.46 21.50
CA PHE A 233 -6.96 -9.25 22.30
C PHE A 233 -7.04 -10.21 23.49
N ASN A 234 -6.54 -11.45 23.33
CA ASN A 234 -6.42 -12.39 24.44
C ASN A 234 -5.34 -11.99 25.48
N HIS A 235 -4.35 -11.17 25.11
CA HIS A 235 -3.33 -10.68 26.03
C HIS A 235 -3.66 -9.30 26.65
N ARG A 236 -4.58 -8.53 26.04
CA ARG A 236 -5.00 -7.19 26.50
C ARG A 236 -5.84 -7.16 27.77
N ARG A 237 -6.29 -8.30 28.29
CA ARG A 237 -6.99 -8.36 29.59
C ARG A 237 -6.06 -8.15 30.79
N SER A 238 -4.73 -8.17 30.60
CA SER A 238 -3.76 -8.08 31.71
C SER A 238 -3.00 -6.75 31.83
N LEU A 239 -3.23 -5.75 30.96
CA LEU A 239 -2.55 -4.44 31.05
C LEU A 239 -3.51 -3.26 31.24
N HIS A 240 -4.69 -3.50 31.81
CA HIS A 240 -5.55 -2.47 32.38
C HIS A 240 -5.26 -2.31 33.87
N SER A 241 -4.04 -1.90 34.21
CA SER A 241 -3.68 -1.40 35.53
C SER A 241 -2.28 -0.80 35.45
N GLY A 242 -2.19 0.53 35.36
CA GLY A 242 -0.92 1.24 35.50
C GLY A 242 -0.34 1.81 34.21
N ILE A 243 -1.08 2.69 33.53
CA ILE A 243 -0.42 3.79 32.81
C ILE A 243 -0.82 5.06 33.56
N GLY A 244 0.08 5.48 34.45
CA GLY A 244 -0.02 6.74 35.16
C GLY A 244 -0.14 7.88 34.17
N HIS A 245 -1.21 8.64 34.31
CA HIS A 245 -1.42 9.91 33.65
C HIS A 245 -0.29 10.84 34.11
N ARG A 246 0.76 11.03 33.31
CA ARG A 246 1.65 12.17 33.48
C ARG A 246 0.98 13.33 32.77
N SER A 247 0.08 14.00 33.48
CA SER A 247 -0.33 15.35 33.14
C SER A 247 0.92 16.22 33.23
N ASP A 248 1.50 16.56 32.08
CA ASP A 248 2.27 17.79 31.97
C ASP A 248 1.24 18.91 32.16
N ASP A 249 0.99 19.25 33.42
CA ASP A 249 0.19 20.38 33.85
C ASP A 249 1.04 21.64 33.62
N LYS A 250 1.17 21.99 32.34
CA LYS A 250 1.45 23.36 31.94
C LYS A 250 0.08 23.99 31.78
N ASN A 251 -0.14 25.15 32.42
CA ASN A 251 -1.32 26.00 32.26
C ASN A 251 -1.91 25.83 30.85
N GLU A 252 -3.02 25.09 30.74
CA GLU A 252 -3.73 24.92 29.48
C GLU A 252 -4.23 26.31 29.07
N ASP A 253 -3.92 26.75 27.85
CA ASP A 253 -4.33 28.07 27.36
C ASP A 253 -5.86 28.17 27.39
N SER A 254 -6.39 29.35 27.74
CA SER A 254 -7.83 29.56 27.94
C SER A 254 -8.65 29.21 26.69
N ASP A 255 -8.13 29.53 25.51
CA ASP A 255 -8.75 29.24 24.22
C ASP A 255 -8.80 27.73 23.92
N VAL A 256 -7.77 26.98 24.30
CA VAL A 256 -7.74 25.51 24.20
C VAL A 256 -8.73 24.88 25.17
N ALA A 257 -8.84 25.41 26.40
CA ALA A 257 -9.81 24.95 27.38
C ALA A 257 -11.25 25.25 26.93
N ASP A 258 -11.51 26.44 26.42
CA ASP A 258 -12.81 26.85 25.89
C ASP A 258 -13.21 26.03 24.66
N GLU A 259 -12.25 25.72 23.78
CA GLU A 259 -12.45 24.79 22.66
C GLU A 259 -12.80 23.38 23.16
N ARG A 260 -12.03 22.83 24.12
CA ARG A 260 -12.33 21.52 24.71
C ARG A 260 -13.76 21.47 25.27
N ARG A 261 -14.20 22.52 25.97
CA ARG A 261 -15.59 22.61 26.49
C ARG A 261 -16.61 22.64 25.35
N ARG A 262 -16.37 23.43 24.30
CA ARG A 262 -17.22 23.51 23.10
C ARG A 262 -17.39 22.13 22.45
N VAL A 263 -16.30 21.38 22.29
CA VAL A 263 -16.34 20.04 21.71
C VAL A 263 -17.03 19.03 22.63
N HIS A 264 -16.79 19.08 23.94
CA HIS A 264 -17.53 18.23 24.90
C HIS A 264 -19.04 18.42 24.78
N MET A 265 -19.49 19.68 24.67
CA MET A 265 -20.90 20.00 24.42
C MET A 265 -21.39 19.48 23.07
N ALA A 266 -20.58 19.60 22.00
CA ALA A 266 -20.88 19.07 20.66
C ALA A 266 -21.00 17.54 20.60
N PHE A 267 -20.37 16.81 21.51
CA PHE A 267 -20.48 15.35 21.67
C PHE A 267 -21.51 14.92 22.72
N GLY A 268 -22.16 15.86 23.42
CA GLY A 268 -23.14 15.56 24.48
C GLY A 268 -22.52 14.95 25.74
N LEU A 269 -21.23 15.22 26.01
CA LEU A 269 -20.48 14.64 27.12
C LEU A 269 -20.38 15.60 28.32
N PRO A 270 -20.23 15.09 29.56
CA PRO A 270 -20.02 15.93 30.74
C PRO A 270 -18.78 16.81 30.57
N VAL A 271 -18.90 18.10 30.91
CA VAL A 271 -17.80 19.06 30.83
C VAL A 271 -16.91 18.90 32.07
N PRO A 272 -15.58 18.81 31.94
CA PRO A 272 -14.67 18.78 33.10
C PRO A 272 -14.78 20.08 33.91
N VAL A 273 -15.00 19.98 35.22
CA VAL A 273 -15.07 21.13 36.13
C VAL A 273 -13.65 21.64 36.39
N GLN A 274 -13.39 22.92 36.11
CA GLN A 274 -12.14 23.58 36.51
C GLN A 274 -12.21 23.94 38.00
N ASN A 275 -11.26 23.42 38.79
CA ASN A 275 -11.01 23.93 40.13
C ASN A 275 -10.21 25.24 40.02
N SER A 276 -10.90 26.37 39.98
CA SER A 276 -10.26 27.68 40.07
C SER A 276 -9.86 27.98 41.52
N SER A 277 -8.64 27.65 41.91
CA SER A 277 -8.04 28.17 43.15
C SER A 277 -7.38 29.52 42.88
N SER A 278 -8.15 30.60 42.92
CA SER A 278 -7.61 31.97 42.99
C SER A 278 -7.33 32.32 44.46
N ASN A 279 -6.08 32.18 44.89
CA ASN A 279 -5.59 32.81 46.11
C ASN A 279 -5.27 34.29 45.84
N SER A 280 -5.94 35.20 46.55
CA SER A 280 -5.46 36.56 46.78
C SER A 280 -5.98 37.05 48.14
N PRO A 281 -5.20 37.87 48.87
CA PRO A 281 -5.26 37.93 50.33
C PRO A 281 -6.35 38.87 50.84
N ASP A 282 -7.03 38.42 51.90
CA ASP A 282 -8.07 39.16 52.60
C ASP A 282 -7.45 40.06 53.68
N SER A 283 -7.70 41.37 53.59
CA SER A 283 -7.60 42.31 54.72
C SER A 283 -8.98 42.94 54.97
N SER A 284 -9.72 42.34 55.90
CA SER A 284 -10.61 42.98 56.88
C SER A 284 -11.44 44.22 56.45
N ARG A 285 -12.77 44.06 56.34
CA ARG A 285 -13.75 44.76 57.20
C ARG A 285 -15.21 44.33 56.93
N LYS A 286 -15.93 44.18 58.04
CA LYS A 286 -17.38 44.01 58.21
C LYS A 286 -18.21 45.03 57.41
N VAL A 287 -19.41 44.66 56.97
CA VAL A 287 -20.72 45.12 57.52
C VAL A 287 -21.89 44.51 56.71
N SER A 288 -22.92 44.17 57.50
CA SER A 288 -24.29 43.66 57.31
C SER A 288 -25.10 44.05 56.05
N SER A 289 -25.99 43.14 55.59
CA SER A 289 -27.47 43.22 55.70
C SER A 289 -28.24 42.53 54.54
N ASP A 290 -29.27 41.76 54.93
CA ASP A 290 -30.50 41.36 54.20
C ASP A 290 -30.38 40.47 52.93
N CYS A 291 -31.26 39.52 52.60
CA CYS A 291 -32.51 39.03 53.16
C CYS A 291 -32.80 37.61 52.62
N GLN A 292 -33.84 36.98 53.19
CA GLN A 292 -34.26 35.59 53.06
C GLN A 292 -34.74 35.13 51.66
N SER A 293 -34.61 33.83 51.47
CA SER A 293 -35.18 32.92 50.47
C SER A 293 -36.69 33.02 50.23
N THR A 294 -37.18 32.90 48.97
CA THR A 294 -38.03 31.76 48.50
C THR A 294 -38.40 31.84 47.00
N THR A 295 -38.12 30.74 46.29
CA THR A 295 -38.88 30.04 45.22
C THR A 295 -39.40 30.73 43.94
N SER A 296 -38.85 30.19 42.83
CA SER A 296 -39.51 29.70 41.60
C SER A 296 -40.12 30.68 40.61
N SER A 297 -39.47 30.79 39.45
CA SER A 297 -40.10 30.75 38.12
C SER A 297 -39.07 30.33 37.07
N THR A 298 -39.16 29.06 36.73
CA THR A 298 -38.49 28.38 35.62
C THR A 298 -38.83 29.03 34.28
N SER A 299 -37.81 29.41 33.52
CA SER A 299 -37.84 29.43 32.04
C SER A 299 -36.49 28.90 31.56
N SER A 300 -36.32 27.58 31.48
CA SER A 300 -36.40 26.84 30.22
C SER A 300 -35.63 27.52 29.07
N HIS A 301 -34.31 27.67 29.21
CA HIS A 301 -33.45 27.76 28.03
C HIS A 301 -33.26 26.36 27.45
N SER A 302 -33.97 26.16 26.34
CA SER A 302 -33.98 25.02 25.45
C SER A 302 -32.59 24.49 25.10
N ILE A 303 -32.45 23.17 25.25
CA ILE A 303 -31.49 22.28 24.59
C ILE A 303 -31.40 22.67 23.11
N THR A 304 -30.30 23.28 22.70
CA THR A 304 -30.07 23.72 21.31
C THR A 304 -29.13 22.74 20.61
N SER A 305 -29.71 22.00 19.66
CA SER A 305 -29.16 21.40 18.42
C SER A 305 -27.76 20.72 18.40
N PRO A 306 -27.60 19.57 17.73
CA PRO A 306 -26.28 19.01 17.45
C PRO A 306 -25.44 20.03 16.69
N SER A 307 -24.19 20.28 17.12
CA SER A 307 -23.34 21.31 16.52
C SER A 307 -23.23 21.12 15.01
N SER A 308 -23.35 22.21 14.25
CA SER A 308 -23.25 22.26 12.79
C SER A 308 -21.81 22.08 12.27
N ASP A 309 -20.92 21.53 13.10
CA ASP A 309 -19.50 21.42 12.84
C ASP A 309 -19.26 20.37 11.75
N ILE A 310 -18.45 20.73 10.75
CA ILE A 310 -18.14 19.83 9.64
C ILE A 310 -17.14 18.76 10.07
N LEU A 311 -16.20 19.09 10.94
CA LEU A 311 -15.20 18.17 11.49
C LEU A 311 -15.25 18.21 13.01
N ARG A 312 -15.28 17.04 13.63
CA ARG A 312 -15.21 16.89 15.09
C ARG A 312 -14.17 15.84 15.44
N VAL A 313 -13.22 16.19 16.30
CA VAL A 313 -12.13 15.33 16.77
C VAL A 313 -12.23 15.27 18.28
N PHE A 314 -12.34 14.06 18.85
CA PHE A 314 -12.54 13.88 20.28
C PHE A 314 -11.61 12.84 20.89
N ASN A 315 -10.79 13.30 21.84
CA ASN A 315 -9.83 12.52 22.62
C ASN A 315 -8.97 11.59 21.76
N VAL A 316 -8.57 12.08 20.59
CA VAL A 316 -7.79 11.31 19.63
C VAL A 316 -6.37 11.17 20.13
N THR A 317 -5.93 9.92 20.26
CA THR A 317 -4.56 9.56 20.62
C THR A 317 -4.03 8.54 19.63
N LYS A 318 -2.76 8.68 19.24
CA LYS A 318 -2.06 7.72 18.39
C LYS A 318 -0.73 7.34 19.00
N LEU A 319 -0.60 6.06 19.32
CA LEU A 319 0.63 5.41 19.78
C LEU A 319 1.21 4.58 18.63
N PHE A 320 2.51 4.74 18.37
CA PHE A 320 3.29 3.86 17.50
C PHE A 320 4.16 2.95 18.34
N GLU A 321 4.20 1.66 17.98
CA GLU A 321 5.01 0.63 18.64
C GLU A 321 6.38 0.57 17.95
N ASN A 322 7.45 0.73 18.72
CA ASN A 322 8.83 0.58 18.29
C ASN A 322 9.50 -0.55 19.08
N MET A 323 10.67 -1.03 18.63
CA MET A 323 11.44 -2.09 19.33
C MET A 323 11.78 -1.74 20.79
N PHE A 324 11.78 -0.45 21.15
CA PHE A 324 12.13 0.05 22.49
C PHE A 324 10.92 0.56 23.29
N GLY A 325 9.68 0.29 22.85
CA GLY A 325 8.44 0.68 23.55
C GLY A 325 7.47 1.48 22.70
N TYR A 326 6.56 2.22 23.33
CA TYR A 326 5.52 3.00 22.64
C TYR A 326 5.88 4.48 22.59
N ARG A 327 5.72 5.11 21.42
CA ARG A 327 5.85 6.56 21.25
C ARG A 327 4.49 7.16 20.90
N SER A 328 4.05 8.13 21.70
CA SER A 328 2.86 8.91 21.38
C SER A 328 3.17 9.95 20.30
N ALA A 329 2.50 9.85 19.16
CA ALA A 329 2.59 10.83 18.08
C ALA A 329 1.49 11.90 18.19
N VAL A 330 0.36 11.54 18.79
CA VAL A 330 -0.78 12.42 19.07
C VAL A 330 -1.33 12.01 20.43
N ASN A 331 -1.55 12.97 21.34
CA ASN A 331 -2.00 12.67 22.70
C ASN A 331 -3.23 13.50 23.10
N ASN A 332 -4.39 12.85 23.18
CA ASN A 332 -5.65 13.42 23.67
C ASN A 332 -6.08 14.74 23.00
N ILE A 333 -6.01 14.80 21.67
CA ILE A 333 -6.43 15.98 20.90
C ILE A 333 -7.95 16.01 20.76
N THR A 334 -8.54 17.18 21.07
CA THR A 334 -9.97 17.45 21.01
C THR A 334 -10.20 18.86 20.43
N PHE A 335 -10.84 18.95 19.26
CA PHE A 335 -11.21 20.22 18.60
C PHE A 335 -12.38 20.00 17.62
N SER A 336 -13.08 21.07 17.23
CA SER A 336 -14.07 21.02 16.15
C SER A 336 -13.88 22.16 15.15
N VAL A 337 -14.25 21.92 13.90
CA VAL A 337 -14.19 22.92 12.82
C VAL A 337 -15.61 23.18 12.30
N PRO A 338 -16.14 24.40 12.46
CA PRO A 338 -17.38 24.85 11.86
C PRO A 338 -17.37 24.82 10.32
N ARG A 339 -18.56 24.75 9.70
CA ARG A 339 -18.71 24.88 8.25
C ARG A 339 -18.30 26.28 7.79
N GLY A 340 -17.45 26.36 6.77
CA GLY A 340 -17.00 27.61 6.16
C GLY A 340 -15.80 28.27 6.86
N GLU A 341 -15.30 27.67 7.94
CA GLU A 341 -14.12 28.19 8.64
C GLU A 341 -12.82 27.72 7.99
N CYS A 342 -11.83 28.61 7.93
CA CYS A 342 -10.46 28.28 7.52
C CYS A 342 -9.61 27.97 8.77
N PHE A 343 -9.47 26.69 9.09
CA PHE A 343 -8.69 26.22 10.26
C PHE A 343 -7.23 25.93 9.90
N GLY A 344 -6.29 26.44 10.70
CA GLY A 344 -4.85 26.21 10.53
C GLY A 344 -4.23 25.49 11.73
N LEU A 345 -3.59 24.33 11.48
CA LEU A 345 -2.84 23.60 12.50
C LEU A 345 -1.35 23.92 12.42
N LEU A 346 -0.85 24.73 13.36
CA LEU A 346 0.58 25.09 13.44
C LEU A 346 1.32 24.30 14.51
N GLY A 347 2.64 24.14 14.32
CA GLY A 347 3.53 23.51 15.28
C GLY A 347 4.87 23.13 14.66
N VAL A 348 5.86 22.79 15.48
CA VAL A 348 7.20 22.38 15.02
C VAL A 348 7.18 21.04 14.27
N ASN A 349 8.24 20.74 13.52
CA ASN A 349 8.42 19.42 12.90
C ASN A 349 8.47 18.35 13.99
N GLY A 350 7.71 17.25 13.79
CA GLY A 350 7.57 16.18 14.78
C GLY A 350 6.47 16.38 15.83
N ALA A 351 5.72 17.49 15.81
CA ALA A 351 4.60 17.73 16.75
C ALA A 351 3.37 16.82 16.55
N GLY A 352 3.34 15.97 15.51
CA GLY A 352 2.20 15.06 15.25
C GLY A 352 1.16 15.57 14.26
N LYS A 353 1.36 16.75 13.64
CA LYS A 353 0.43 17.35 12.65
C LYS A 353 0.10 16.42 11.49
N THR A 354 1.14 15.90 10.82
CA THR A 354 0.96 14.97 9.69
C THR A 354 0.22 13.72 10.15
N THR A 355 0.56 13.16 11.31
CA THR A 355 -0.16 12.01 11.90
C THR A 355 -1.64 12.30 12.12
N LEU A 356 -1.97 13.49 12.64
CA LEU A 356 -3.36 13.91 12.84
C LEU A 356 -4.12 14.04 11.51
N PHE A 357 -3.51 14.66 10.49
CA PHE A 357 -4.12 14.73 9.15
C PHE A 357 -4.33 13.34 8.56
N ARG A 358 -3.38 12.41 8.74
CA ARG A 358 -3.53 11.02 8.31
C ARG A 358 -4.66 10.29 9.06
N ILE A 359 -4.95 10.68 10.30
CA ILE A 359 -6.11 10.14 11.05
C ILE A 359 -7.42 10.71 10.51
N ILE A 360 -7.49 12.03 10.31
CA ILE A 360 -8.71 12.72 9.82
C ILE A 360 -9.06 12.28 8.41
N THR A 361 -8.06 12.08 7.54
CA THR A 361 -8.28 11.58 6.18
C THR A 361 -8.48 10.06 6.11
N GLY A 362 -8.40 9.36 7.25
CA GLY A 362 -8.70 7.93 7.32
C GLY A 362 -7.54 6.98 6.99
N GLN A 363 -6.34 7.51 6.73
CA GLN A 363 -5.16 6.73 6.36
C GLN A 363 -4.58 5.96 7.55
N VAL A 364 -4.66 6.54 8.75
CA VAL A 364 -4.12 5.96 9.98
C VAL A 364 -5.23 5.82 11.01
N LYS A 365 -5.44 4.61 11.50
CA LYS A 365 -6.41 4.38 12.59
C LYS A 365 -5.88 5.00 13.90
N ALA A 366 -6.71 5.81 14.56
CA ALA A 366 -6.46 6.28 15.92
C ALA A 366 -6.38 5.12 16.92
N THR A 367 -5.52 5.23 17.94
CA THR A 367 -5.41 4.22 19.02
C THR A 367 -6.60 4.33 19.97
N THR A 368 -6.98 5.56 20.33
CA THR A 368 -8.19 5.89 21.10
C THR A 368 -8.83 7.16 20.54
N GLY A 369 -10.07 7.43 20.93
CA GLY A 369 -10.82 8.60 20.48
C GLY A 369 -11.58 8.37 19.18
N GLU A 370 -12.31 9.41 18.77
CA GLU A 370 -13.21 9.38 17.63
C GLU A 370 -13.05 10.61 16.74
N THR A 371 -13.25 10.40 15.44
CA THR A 371 -13.28 11.47 14.44
C THR A 371 -14.58 11.37 13.66
N MET A 372 -15.28 12.49 13.55
CA MET A 372 -16.52 12.59 12.80
C MET A 372 -16.38 13.66 11.74
N PHE A 373 -16.85 13.34 10.54
CA PHE A 373 -16.94 14.27 9.44
C PHE A 373 -18.38 14.32 8.93
N ASN A 374 -18.94 15.52 8.85
CA ASN A 374 -20.32 15.78 8.45
C ASN A 374 -21.36 14.91 9.19
N GLY A 375 -21.14 14.73 10.51
CA GLY A 375 -22.00 13.91 11.38
C GLY A 375 -21.79 12.39 11.29
N ARG A 376 -20.90 11.90 10.42
CA ARG A 376 -20.59 10.47 10.27
C ARG A 376 -19.22 10.15 10.88
N ASN A 377 -19.09 9.03 11.59
CA ASN A 377 -17.80 8.59 12.10
C ASN A 377 -16.90 8.15 10.91
N ILE A 378 -15.72 8.74 10.79
CA ILE A 378 -14.81 8.50 9.66
C ILE A 378 -14.39 7.02 9.61
N ARG A 379 -14.18 6.41 10.79
CA ARG A 379 -13.81 4.98 10.89
C ARG A 379 -14.90 4.06 10.35
N GLU A 380 -16.16 4.37 10.65
CA GLU A 380 -17.31 3.54 10.23
C GLU A 380 -17.64 3.76 8.75
N ALA A 381 -17.54 5.01 8.27
CA ALA A 381 -17.71 5.33 6.86
C ALA A 381 -16.71 4.56 5.99
N LEU A 382 -15.43 4.50 6.40
CA LEU A 382 -14.39 3.75 5.72
C LEU A 382 -14.61 2.23 5.81
N ALA A 383 -15.04 1.70 6.97
CA ALA A 383 -15.30 0.28 7.13
C ALA A 383 -16.46 -0.23 6.25
N ASN A 384 -17.45 0.63 5.99
CA ASN A 384 -18.65 0.31 5.23
C ASN A 384 -18.55 0.69 3.74
N ASN A 385 -17.35 1.02 3.21
CA ASN A 385 -17.14 1.49 1.84
C ASN A 385 -18.05 2.66 1.44
N TYR A 386 -18.51 3.48 2.39
CA TYR A 386 -19.12 4.76 2.05
C TYR A 386 -17.98 5.66 1.61
N HIS A 387 -17.75 5.73 0.30
CA HIS A 387 -16.80 6.66 -0.28
C HIS A 387 -17.07 8.04 0.29
N ASN A 388 -16.06 8.61 0.94
CA ASN A 388 -16.12 9.89 1.64
C ASN A 388 -16.68 10.96 0.69
N GLU A 389 -17.97 11.23 0.79
CA GLU A 389 -18.53 12.46 0.28
C GLU A 389 -17.85 13.58 1.09
N SER A 390 -16.97 14.34 0.42
CA SER A 390 -16.53 15.71 0.74
C SER A 390 -15.20 16.01 1.49
N ILE A 391 -14.23 15.09 1.63
CA ILE A 391 -12.84 15.47 2.02
C ILE A 391 -11.90 15.50 0.80
N GLY A 392 -11.19 16.61 0.62
CA GLY A 392 -10.02 16.72 -0.27
C GLY A 392 -8.73 16.61 0.54
N TYR A 393 -7.74 15.91 0.00
CA TYR A 393 -6.40 15.81 0.59
C TYR A 393 -5.38 16.21 -0.46
N CYS A 394 -4.47 17.11 -0.08
CA CYS A 394 -3.31 17.48 -0.87
C CYS A 394 -2.08 17.03 -0.08
N PRO A 395 -1.32 16.03 -0.56
CA PRO A 395 -0.11 15.56 0.10
C PRO A 395 0.97 16.65 0.13
N GLN A 396 1.97 16.45 0.99
CA GLN A 396 3.11 17.36 1.12
C GLN A 396 4.04 17.30 -0.12
N ALA A 397 4.15 16.12 -0.73
CA ALA A 397 4.82 15.94 -2.02
C ALA A 397 3.78 16.05 -3.14
N ASP A 398 4.19 16.56 -4.29
CA ASP A 398 3.35 16.61 -5.48
C ASP A 398 3.04 15.18 -5.95
N ALA A 399 1.81 14.72 -5.70
CA ALA A 399 1.29 13.45 -6.20
C ALA A 399 0.88 13.58 -7.68
N LEU A 400 1.83 14.00 -8.52
CA LEU A 400 1.68 14.20 -9.95
C LEU A 400 2.45 13.12 -10.72
N ASP A 401 1.77 12.39 -11.60
CA ASP A 401 2.47 11.52 -12.54
C ASP A 401 3.10 12.35 -13.67
N GLY A 402 4.43 12.31 -13.77
CA GLY A 402 5.19 13.03 -14.80
C GLY A 402 4.95 12.55 -16.23
N PHE A 403 4.26 11.42 -16.44
CA PHE A 403 3.87 10.94 -17.76
C PHE A 403 2.50 11.44 -18.23
N LEU A 404 1.69 11.99 -17.32
CA LEU A 404 0.35 12.48 -17.62
C LEU A 404 0.34 13.99 -17.78
N THR A 405 -0.40 14.48 -18.78
CA THR A 405 -0.69 15.91 -18.88
C THR A 405 -1.59 16.35 -17.72
N PRO A 406 -1.58 17.64 -17.33
CA PRO A 406 -2.46 18.15 -16.27
C PRO A 406 -3.95 17.86 -16.53
N ILE A 407 -4.36 17.85 -17.80
CA ILE A 407 -5.74 17.58 -18.22
C ILE A 407 -6.08 16.10 -18.00
N GLU A 408 -5.19 15.18 -18.38
CA GLU A 408 -5.36 13.75 -18.15
C GLU A 408 -5.42 13.44 -16.65
N HIS A 409 -4.54 14.06 -15.87
CA HIS A 409 -4.51 13.94 -14.41
C HIS A 409 -5.86 14.37 -13.80
N LEU A 410 -6.36 15.57 -14.12
CA LEU A 410 -7.66 16.05 -13.68
C LEU A 410 -8.81 15.16 -14.14
N THR A 411 -8.74 14.64 -15.37
CA THR A 411 -9.75 13.73 -15.92
C THR A 411 -9.81 12.43 -15.13
N ILE A 412 -8.66 11.84 -14.79
CA ILE A 412 -8.59 10.61 -14.01
C ILE A 412 -9.17 10.83 -12.61
N TYR A 413 -8.76 11.88 -11.89
CA TYR A 413 -9.29 12.15 -10.55
C TYR A 413 -10.77 12.51 -10.54
N ALA A 414 -11.26 13.20 -11.56
CA ALA A 414 -12.69 13.48 -11.69
C ALA A 414 -13.49 12.17 -11.81
N HIS A 415 -13.02 11.22 -12.63
CA HIS A 415 -13.65 9.90 -12.76
C HIS A 415 -13.53 9.05 -11.50
N LEU A 416 -12.37 9.06 -10.82
CA LEU A 416 -12.17 8.35 -9.56
C LEU A 416 -13.11 8.87 -8.46
N ARG A 417 -13.43 10.18 -8.48
CA ARG A 417 -14.45 10.78 -7.59
C ARG A 417 -15.90 10.56 -8.04
N GLY A 418 -16.13 9.82 -9.12
CA GLY A 418 -17.47 9.52 -9.63
C GLY A 418 -18.14 10.66 -10.40
N ILE A 419 -17.39 11.68 -10.84
CA ILE A 419 -17.94 12.75 -11.69
C ILE A 419 -18.32 12.15 -13.06
N PRO A 420 -19.57 12.32 -13.52
CA PRO A 420 -20.00 11.78 -14.81
C PRO A 420 -19.16 12.34 -15.97
N ARG A 421 -18.82 11.51 -16.95
CA ARG A 421 -18.03 11.90 -18.16
C ARG A 421 -18.48 13.21 -18.81
N ARG A 422 -19.79 13.46 -18.86
CA ARG A 422 -20.37 14.70 -19.45
C ARG A 422 -20.05 15.98 -18.67
N GLN A 423 -19.74 15.86 -17.38
CA GLN A 423 -19.44 16.99 -16.49
C GLN A 423 -17.94 17.24 -16.33
N VAL A 424 -17.09 16.23 -16.57
CA VAL A 424 -15.63 16.34 -16.44
C VAL A 424 -15.07 17.49 -17.27
N SER A 425 -15.52 17.66 -18.52
CA SER A 425 -15.08 18.77 -19.37
C SER A 425 -15.42 20.15 -18.78
N LYS A 426 -16.56 20.29 -18.09
CA LYS A 426 -16.94 21.55 -17.42
C LYS A 426 -16.06 21.83 -16.21
N VAL A 427 -15.75 20.80 -15.43
CA VAL A 427 -14.84 20.90 -14.27
C VAL A 427 -13.44 21.31 -14.72
N ILE A 428 -12.92 20.68 -15.78
CA ILE A 428 -11.60 21.02 -16.33
C ILE A 428 -11.58 22.46 -16.88
N LEU A 429 -12.64 22.87 -17.59
CA LEU A 429 -12.78 24.26 -18.06
C LEU A 429 -12.80 25.27 -16.90
N PHE A 430 -13.50 24.95 -15.81
CA PHE A 430 -13.50 25.79 -14.61
C PHE A 430 -12.10 25.94 -14.01
N PHE A 431 -11.34 24.85 -13.90
CA PHE A 431 -9.95 24.89 -13.43
C PHE A 431 -9.04 25.69 -14.37
N ASN A 432 -9.17 25.51 -15.69
CA ASN A 432 -8.41 26.30 -16.66
C ASN A 432 -8.72 27.80 -16.55
N HIS A 433 -9.98 28.17 -16.33
CA HIS A 433 -10.39 29.56 -16.11
C HIS A 433 -9.79 30.12 -14.81
N PHE A 434 -9.81 29.33 -13.73
CA PHE A 434 -9.18 29.69 -12.45
C PHE A 434 -7.66 29.87 -12.58
N HIS A 435 -7.00 28.97 -13.31
CA HIS A 435 -5.54 29.00 -13.53
C HIS A 435 -5.10 30.23 -14.33
N PHE A 436 -5.84 30.60 -15.38
CA PHE A 436 -5.61 31.85 -16.14
C PHE A 436 -5.77 33.10 -15.28
N HIS A 437 -6.72 33.09 -14.33
CA HIS A 437 -6.94 34.22 -13.44
C HIS A 437 -5.79 34.37 -12.42
N TYR A 438 -5.29 33.26 -11.87
CA TYR A 438 -4.19 33.27 -10.90
C TYR A 438 -2.81 33.54 -11.53
N TYR A 439 -2.53 33.06 -12.74
CA TYR A 439 -1.29 33.41 -13.44
C TYR A 439 -1.17 34.93 -13.67
N ASN A 440 -2.27 35.58 -14.06
CA ASN A 440 -2.32 37.04 -14.18
C ASN A 440 -2.23 37.75 -12.82
N LEU A 441 -2.84 37.18 -11.76
CA LEU A 441 -2.77 37.75 -10.41
C LEU A 441 -1.37 37.64 -9.77
N CYS A 442 -0.67 36.52 -9.98
CA CYS A 442 0.71 36.32 -9.51
C CYS A 442 1.72 37.21 -10.24
N ILE A 443 1.51 37.50 -11.53
CA ILE A 443 2.31 38.49 -12.27
C ILE A 443 2.04 39.91 -11.72
N PHE A 444 0.79 40.20 -11.37
CA PHE A 444 0.40 41.50 -10.80
C PHE A 444 1.02 41.75 -9.40
N PHE A 445 1.04 40.74 -8.53
CA PHE A 445 1.68 40.84 -7.21
C PHE A 445 3.22 40.84 -7.26
N ARG A 446 3.84 40.21 -8.27
CA ARG A 446 5.30 40.22 -8.45
C ARG A 446 5.84 41.57 -8.97
N HIS A 447 4.96 42.46 -9.43
CA HIS A 447 5.31 43.83 -9.85
C HIS A 447 4.99 44.90 -8.78
N SER A 448 4.41 44.53 -7.64
CA SER A 448 4.02 45.45 -6.54
C SER A 448 4.75 45.20 -5.21
N LEU A 449 5.78 44.34 -5.22
CA LEU A 449 6.79 44.16 -4.17
C LEU A 449 8.15 44.40 -4.80
#